data_AF-A0A3D0S4S3-F1
#
_entry.id   AF-A0A3D0S4S3-F1
#
_cell.length_a   1.000
_cell.length_b   1.000
_cell.length_c   1.000
_cell.angle_alpha   90.00
_cell.angle_beta   90.00
_cell.angle_gamma   90.00
#
_symmetry.space_group_name_H-M   'P 1'
#
loop_
_entity.id
_entity.type
_entity.pdbx_description
1 polymer ?
#
loop_
_entity_poly.entity_id
_entity_poly.type
_entity_poly.pdbx_seq_one_letter_code
_entity_poly.pdbx_strand_id
1 'polypeptide(L)'
;MRRRDGIRRPDSEPSAQPGHQRSPLVLVVGLGVQAATTYAFLVLAGRTLGPAGFGALSGLYVLLTSIATGLCQPLEQEITRRRGVERARSTYDARLLARALRLGAISAAGVVALALVGFPVTLQFLGESTALLASLCLALPGYAVWFCVRGELAGRRELGWYAVQLVVEGVFRLAGAAVVVALGVEDVAWFGLLFGLSPWIAAAVGFVGRHRSVPP
;
A
#
# COMPACT_ATOMS: atom_id res chain seq x y z
N MET A 1 31.45 13.27 -66.21
CA MET A 1 31.83 12.81 -64.85
C MET A 1 30.85 13.37 -63.84
N ARG A 2 29.86 12.57 -63.40
CA ARG A 2 28.83 12.97 -62.42
C ARG A 2 29.23 12.36 -61.07
N ARG A 3 29.62 13.17 -60.08
CA ARG A 3 29.94 12.71 -58.72
C ARG A 3 28.67 12.13 -58.09
N ARG A 4 28.77 10.89 -57.58
CA ARG A 4 27.76 10.27 -56.72
C ARG A 4 27.86 10.94 -55.35
N ASP A 5 26.81 11.65 -54.96
CA ASP A 5 26.66 12.14 -53.60
C ASP A 5 26.51 10.94 -52.65
N GLY A 6 27.45 10.87 -51.70
CA GLY A 6 27.49 9.84 -50.68
C GLY A 6 26.26 9.91 -49.79
N ILE A 7 25.52 8.81 -49.75
CA ILE A 7 24.47 8.55 -48.78
C ILE A 7 25.10 8.65 -47.38
N ARG A 8 24.83 9.77 -46.70
CA ARG A 8 25.19 9.96 -45.30
C ARG A 8 24.34 8.97 -44.49
N ARG A 9 24.99 7.93 -43.94
CA ARG A 9 24.33 6.98 -43.02
C ARG A 9 23.75 7.78 -41.85
N PRO A 10 22.50 7.54 -41.43
CA PRO A 10 21.98 8.17 -40.23
C PRO A 10 22.87 7.77 -39.05
N ASP A 11 23.24 8.78 -38.27
CA ASP A 11 24.02 8.63 -37.05
C ASP A 11 23.39 7.55 -36.17
N SER A 12 24.25 6.68 -35.67
CA SER A 12 23.94 5.59 -34.74
C SER A 12 22.90 6.00 -33.70
N GLU A 13 21.76 5.33 -33.70
CA GLU A 13 20.78 5.39 -32.61
C GLU A 13 21.53 5.23 -31.27
N PRO A 14 21.25 6.07 -30.26
CA PRO A 14 21.78 5.84 -28.93
C PRO A 14 21.38 4.44 -28.50
N SER A 15 22.37 3.56 -28.32
CA SER A 15 22.15 2.21 -27.81
C SER A 15 21.34 2.33 -26.52
N ALA A 16 20.08 1.92 -26.57
CA ALA A 16 19.22 1.84 -25.41
C ALA A 16 19.92 0.92 -24.42
N GLN A 17 20.58 1.49 -23.41
CA GLN A 17 21.15 0.71 -22.33
C GLN A 17 19.99 -0.12 -21.76
N PRO A 18 20.12 -1.45 -21.66
CA PRO A 18 19.11 -2.28 -21.04
C PRO A 18 19.11 -1.93 -19.54
N GLY A 19 18.39 -0.87 -19.18
CA GLY A 19 18.12 -0.54 -17.80
C GLY A 19 17.49 -1.77 -17.19
N HIS A 20 18.11 -2.30 -16.14
CA HIS A 20 17.71 -3.49 -15.40
C HIS A 20 16.21 -3.39 -15.04
N GLN A 21 15.33 -3.84 -15.95
CA GLN A 21 13.90 -3.90 -15.68
C GLN A 21 13.75 -5.05 -14.69
N ARG A 22 13.72 -4.73 -13.39
CA ARG A 22 13.46 -5.74 -12.37
C ARG A 22 12.15 -6.45 -12.72
N SER A 23 12.22 -7.77 -12.80
CA SER A 23 11.14 -8.62 -13.31
C SER A 23 9.84 -8.36 -12.55
N PRO A 24 8.68 -8.25 -13.22
CA PRO A 24 7.37 -8.16 -12.58
C PRO A 24 7.11 -9.34 -11.63
N LEU A 25 7.86 -10.44 -11.77
CA LEU A 25 7.86 -11.58 -10.84
C LEU A 25 8.08 -11.16 -9.39
N VAL A 26 8.90 -10.14 -9.12
CA VAL A 26 9.15 -9.65 -7.75
C VAL A 26 7.87 -9.11 -7.11
N LEU A 27 7.01 -8.43 -7.89
CA LEU A 27 5.69 -7.98 -7.40
C LEU A 27 4.76 -9.16 -7.15
N VAL A 28 4.75 -10.14 -8.05
CA VAL A 28 3.91 -11.34 -7.92
C VAL A 28 4.27 -12.11 -6.64
N VAL A 29 5.56 -12.26 -6.35
CA VAL A 29 6.03 -12.89 -5.11
C VAL A 29 5.62 -12.05 -3.90
N GLY A 30 5.81 -10.72 -3.93
CA GLY A 30 5.41 -9.84 -2.83
C GLY A 30 3.90 -9.91 -2.53
N LEU A 31 3.06 -9.91 -3.57
CA LEU A 31 1.61 -10.09 -3.46
C LEU A 31 1.24 -11.47 -2.93
N GLY A 32 1.91 -12.52 -3.41
CA GLY A 32 1.71 -13.89 -2.93
C GLY A 32 2.01 -14.03 -1.44
N VAL A 33 3.12 -13.45 -0.98
CA VAL A 33 3.48 -13.44 0.44
C VAL A 33 2.48 -12.63 1.27
N GLN A 34 2.04 -11.47 0.78
CA GLN A 34 1.04 -10.66 1.48
C GLN A 34 -0.30 -11.39 1.61
N ALA A 35 -0.74 -12.08 0.55
CA ALA A 35 -1.96 -12.88 0.57
C ALA A 35 -1.84 -14.06 1.55
N ALA A 36 -0.74 -14.80 1.50
CA ALA A 36 -0.49 -15.93 2.39
C ALA A 36 -0.43 -15.51 3.87
N THR A 37 0.27 -14.40 4.17
CA THR A 37 0.36 -13.88 5.53
C THR A 37 -0.98 -13.34 6.04
N THR A 38 -1.76 -12.68 5.19
CA THR A 38 -3.12 -12.23 5.54
C THR A 38 -4.04 -13.42 5.82
N TYR A 39 -3.99 -14.47 5.01
CA TYR A 39 -4.74 -15.71 5.25
C TYR A 39 -4.34 -16.36 6.58
N ALA A 40 -3.05 -16.54 6.82
CA ALA A 40 -2.54 -17.12 8.07
C ALA A 40 -2.95 -16.29 9.30
N PHE A 41 -2.92 -14.95 9.19
CA PHE A 41 -3.39 -14.05 10.24
C PHE A 41 -4.87 -14.28 10.56
N LEU A 42 -5.73 -14.37 9.53
CA LEU A 42 -7.16 -14.61 9.72
C LEU A 42 -7.44 -15.98 10.33
N VAL A 43 -6.71 -17.02 9.92
CA VAL A 43 -6.79 -18.36 10.53
C VAL A 43 -6.41 -18.30 12.02
N LEU A 44 -5.31 -17.62 12.34
CA LEU A 44 -4.85 -17.49 13.72
C LEU A 44 -5.85 -16.71 14.58
N ALA A 45 -6.38 -15.61 14.07
CA ALA A 45 -7.42 -14.83 14.75
C ALA A 45 -8.70 -15.65 14.96
N GLY A 46 -9.14 -16.41 13.95
CA GLY A 46 -10.33 -17.26 14.04
C GLY A 46 -10.20 -18.37 15.08
N ARG A 47 -9.00 -18.93 15.24
CA ARG A 47 -8.72 -19.94 16.28
C ARG A 47 -8.62 -19.37 17.68
N THR A 48 -8.30 -18.08 17.82
CA THR A 48 -8.04 -17.44 19.11
C THR A 48 -9.27 -16.73 19.66
N LEU A 49 -10.00 -15.99 18.83
CA LEU A 49 -11.04 -15.03 19.27
C LEU A 49 -12.45 -15.63 19.37
N GLY A 50 -12.63 -16.89 18.96
CA GLY A 50 -13.95 -17.51 18.80
C GLY A 50 -14.83 -16.83 17.73
N PRO A 51 -16.07 -17.31 17.54
CA PRO A 51 -16.92 -16.87 16.43
C PRO A 51 -17.29 -15.38 16.46
N ALA A 52 -17.60 -14.84 17.65
CA ALA A 52 -18.02 -13.44 17.79
C ALA A 52 -16.87 -12.46 17.51
N GLY A 53 -15.70 -12.67 18.15
CA GLY A 53 -14.53 -11.82 17.96
C GLY A 53 -13.97 -11.92 16.54
N PHE A 54 -13.96 -13.13 15.96
CA PHE A 54 -13.57 -13.31 14.56
C PHE A 54 -14.55 -12.65 13.58
N GLY A 55 -15.86 -12.69 13.86
CA GLY A 55 -16.88 -12.01 13.06
C GLY A 55 -16.65 -10.48 13.04
N ALA A 56 -16.43 -9.89 14.22
CA ALA A 56 -16.12 -8.47 14.35
C ALA A 56 -14.84 -8.07 13.60
N LEU A 57 -13.76 -8.85 13.75
CA LEU A 57 -12.49 -8.61 13.06
C LEU A 57 -12.60 -8.80 11.54
N SER A 58 -13.39 -9.78 11.09
CA SER A 58 -13.69 -9.98 9.66
C SER A 58 -14.49 -8.81 9.09
N GLY A 59 -15.40 -8.24 9.88
CA GLY A 59 -16.09 -7.00 9.56
C GLY A 59 -15.11 -5.84 9.35
N LEU A 60 -14.17 -5.65 10.29
CA LEU A 60 -13.09 -4.66 10.12
C LEU A 60 -12.31 -4.91 8.82
N TYR A 61 -11.87 -6.15 8.58
CA TYR A 61 -11.11 -6.51 7.39
C TYR A 61 -11.86 -6.14 6.11
N VAL A 62 -13.11 -6.58 5.95
CA VAL A 62 -13.91 -6.33 4.75
C VAL A 62 -14.14 -4.83 4.54
N LEU A 63 -14.55 -4.09 5.58
CA LEU A 63 -14.75 -2.64 5.49
C LEU A 63 -13.46 -1.95 5.08
N LEU A 64 -12.38 -2.19 5.82
CA LEU A 64 -11.10 -1.53 5.61
C LEU A 64 -10.55 -1.83 4.22
N THR A 65 -10.51 -3.09 3.79
CA THR A 65 -9.97 -3.45 2.48
C THR A 65 -10.82 -2.89 1.36
N SER A 66 -12.15 -2.88 1.49
CA SER A 66 -13.05 -2.36 0.45
C SER A 66 -12.87 -0.86 0.28
N ILE A 67 -12.85 -0.11 1.39
CA ILE A 67 -12.68 1.34 1.39
C ILE A 67 -11.28 1.72 0.88
N ALA A 68 -10.22 1.09 1.43
CA ALA A 68 -8.85 1.37 1.02
C ALA A 68 -8.65 1.09 -0.47
N THR A 69 -9.15 -0.04 -0.96
CA THR A 69 -9.09 -0.41 -2.38
C THR A 69 -9.86 0.58 -3.24
N GLY A 70 -11.12 0.88 -2.89
CA GLY A 70 -11.99 1.75 -3.68
C GLY A 70 -11.50 3.19 -3.79
N LEU A 71 -10.93 3.76 -2.72
CA LEU A 71 -10.52 5.16 -2.69
C LEU A 71 -9.03 5.35 -3.02
N CYS A 72 -8.17 4.46 -2.57
CA CYS A 72 -6.73 4.66 -2.66
C CYS A 72 -6.13 4.07 -3.93
N GLN A 73 -6.72 3.03 -4.55
CA GLN A 73 -6.21 2.51 -5.83
C GLN A 73 -6.28 3.52 -6.97
N PRO A 74 -7.39 4.27 -7.18
CA PRO A 74 -7.42 5.27 -8.25
C PRO A 74 -6.33 6.34 -8.08
N LEU A 75 -6.08 6.74 -6.82
CA LEU A 75 -5.02 7.69 -6.48
C LEU A 75 -3.64 7.12 -6.78
N GLU A 76 -3.37 5.87 -6.38
CA GLU A 76 -2.14 5.15 -6.72
C GLU A 76 -1.91 5.06 -8.23
N GLN A 77 -2.95 4.70 -8.99
CA GLN A 77 -2.89 4.56 -10.44
C GLN A 77 -2.59 5.90 -11.13
N GLU A 78 -3.20 6.99 -10.65
CA GLU A 78 -2.96 8.33 -11.20
C GLU A 78 -1.52 8.83 -10.91
N ILE A 79 -0.99 8.58 -9.70
CA ILE A 79 0.42 8.89 -9.39
C ILE A 79 1.34 8.09 -10.31
N THR A 80 1.08 6.79 -10.43
CA THR A 80 1.86 5.87 -11.29
C THR A 80 1.87 6.37 -12.73
N ARG A 81 0.70 6.74 -13.26
CA ARG A 81 0.54 7.28 -14.62
C ARG A 81 1.30 8.58 -14.81
N ARG A 82 1.18 9.55 -13.89
CA ARG A 82 1.88 10.84 -13.97
C ARG A 82 3.39 10.68 -13.93
N ARG A 83 3.92 9.85 -13.03
CA ARG A 83 5.35 9.51 -12.98
C ARG A 83 5.81 8.77 -14.24
N GLY A 84 4.94 7.96 -14.82
CA GLY A 84 5.10 7.37 -16.15
C GLY A 84 5.39 8.43 -17.23
N VAL A 85 4.53 9.44 -17.32
CA VAL A 85 4.63 10.56 -18.27
C VAL A 85 5.87 11.43 -18.00
N GLU A 86 6.13 11.77 -16.74
CA GLU A 86 7.30 12.55 -16.31
C GLU A 86 8.60 11.90 -16.77
N ARG A 87 8.77 10.58 -16.55
CA ARG A 87 9.92 9.85 -17.05
C ARG A 87 10.04 9.90 -18.58
N ALA A 88 8.94 9.66 -19.29
CA ALA A 88 8.96 9.68 -20.76
C ALA A 88 9.38 11.05 -21.32
N ARG A 89 9.14 12.12 -20.56
CA ARG A 89 9.50 13.50 -20.90
C ARG A 89 10.77 14.01 -20.22
N SER A 90 11.44 13.17 -19.42
CA SER A 90 12.57 13.57 -18.58
C SER A 90 12.29 14.80 -17.70
N THR A 91 11.05 14.94 -17.21
CA THR A 91 10.65 15.97 -16.24
C THR A 91 10.42 15.34 -14.87
N TYR A 92 10.34 16.15 -13.81
CA TYR A 92 10.04 15.66 -12.47
C TYR A 92 9.31 16.72 -11.64
N ASP A 93 8.13 16.38 -11.15
CA ASP A 93 7.38 17.24 -10.24
C ASP A 93 7.59 16.80 -8.79
N ALA A 94 8.45 17.52 -8.06
CA ALA A 94 8.77 17.20 -6.67
C ALA A 94 7.56 17.31 -5.71
N ARG A 95 6.51 18.06 -6.10
CA ARG A 95 5.31 18.31 -5.28
C ARG A 95 4.17 17.35 -5.59
N LEU A 96 4.31 16.45 -6.56
CA LEU A 96 3.26 15.48 -6.91
C LEU A 96 2.85 14.64 -5.69
N LEU A 97 3.82 14.00 -5.04
CA LEU A 97 3.55 13.15 -3.87
C LEU A 97 2.93 13.96 -2.72
N ALA A 98 3.42 15.17 -2.44
CA ALA A 98 2.86 16.02 -1.39
C ALA A 98 1.38 16.39 -1.65
N ARG A 99 1.02 16.66 -2.91
CA ARG A 99 -0.38 16.91 -3.30
C ARG A 99 -1.23 15.65 -3.20
N ALA A 100 -0.71 14.51 -3.64
CA ALA A 100 -1.40 13.24 -3.53
C ALA A 100 -1.64 12.86 -2.06
N LEU A 101 -0.64 13.01 -1.19
CA LEU A 101 -0.78 12.78 0.26
C LEU A 101 -1.81 13.71 0.89
N ARG A 102 -1.88 14.98 0.47
CA ARG A 102 -2.90 15.92 0.94
C ARG A 102 -4.30 15.48 0.53
N LEU A 103 -4.49 15.10 -0.74
CA LEU A 103 -5.77 14.58 -1.23
C LEU A 103 -6.16 13.29 -0.49
N GLY A 104 -5.21 12.34 -0.35
CA GLY A 104 -5.43 11.10 0.39
C GLY A 104 -5.79 11.35 1.86
N ALA A 105 -5.15 12.32 2.52
CA ALA A 105 -5.48 12.70 3.89
C ALA A 105 -6.89 13.30 4.00
N ILE A 106 -7.29 14.17 3.06
CA ILE A 106 -8.64 14.74 3.01
C ILE A 106 -9.68 13.62 2.79
N SER A 107 -9.42 12.72 1.84
CA SER A 107 -10.32 11.58 1.58
C SER A 107 -10.42 10.66 2.79
N ALA A 108 -9.30 10.29 3.42
CA ALA A 108 -9.29 9.47 4.62
C ALA A 108 -10.03 10.15 5.79
N ALA A 109 -9.81 11.46 6.01
CA ALA A 109 -10.53 12.23 7.01
C ALA A 109 -12.04 12.26 6.75
N GLY A 110 -12.46 12.41 5.49
CA GLY A 110 -13.87 12.35 5.10
C GLY A 110 -14.50 10.99 5.41
N VAL A 111 -13.81 9.89 5.10
CA VAL A 111 -14.28 8.54 5.42
C VAL A 111 -14.35 8.31 6.92
N VAL A 112 -13.33 8.73 7.68
CA VAL A 112 -13.34 8.65 9.14
C VAL A 112 -14.51 9.44 9.71
N ALA A 113 -14.75 10.65 9.22
CA ALA A 113 -15.90 11.45 9.62
C ALA A 113 -17.23 10.74 9.30
N LEU A 114 -17.36 10.11 8.13
CA LEU A 114 -18.55 9.32 7.78
C LEU A 114 -18.75 8.12 8.72
N ALA A 115 -17.68 7.40 9.06
CA ALA A 115 -17.73 6.30 10.02
C ALA A 115 -18.17 6.76 11.42
N LEU A 116 -17.72 7.94 11.85
CA LEU A 116 -18.10 8.55 13.14
C LEU A 116 -19.51 9.15 13.13
N VAL A 117 -19.97 9.73 12.02
CA VAL A 117 -21.36 10.19 11.90
C VAL A 117 -22.30 8.99 11.85
N GLY A 118 -21.93 7.92 11.15
CA GLY A 118 -22.62 6.63 11.11
C GLY A 118 -22.28 5.71 12.29
N PHE A 119 -21.85 6.27 13.43
CA PHE A 119 -21.28 5.52 14.56
C PHE A 119 -22.10 4.28 14.96
N PRO A 120 -23.43 4.33 15.17
CA PRO A 120 -24.19 3.16 15.62
C PRO A 120 -24.10 2.00 14.62
N VAL A 121 -24.22 2.30 13.33
CA VAL A 121 -24.17 1.29 12.26
C VAL A 121 -22.77 0.74 12.09
N THR A 122 -21.76 1.61 12.17
CA THR A 122 -20.36 1.21 12.04
C THR A 122 -19.94 0.34 13.23
N LEU A 123 -20.35 0.71 14.45
CA LEU A 123 -20.04 -0.06 15.65
C LEU A 123 -20.73 -1.43 15.65
N GLN A 124 -21.99 -1.50 15.23
CA GLN A 124 -22.69 -2.78 15.01
C GLN A 124 -21.94 -3.69 14.05
N PHE A 125 -21.47 -3.15 12.92
CA PHE A 125 -20.69 -3.91 11.94
C PHE A 125 -19.34 -4.42 12.51
N LEU A 126 -18.80 -3.72 13.51
CA LEU A 126 -17.57 -4.05 14.22
C LEU A 126 -17.83 -4.81 15.52
N GLY A 127 -19.00 -5.44 15.66
CA GLY A 127 -19.36 -6.27 16.82
C GLY A 127 -19.38 -5.50 18.13
N GLU A 128 -19.87 -4.26 18.10
CA GLU A 128 -19.94 -3.33 19.24
C GLU A 128 -18.56 -2.93 19.81
N SER A 129 -17.46 -3.18 19.08
CA SER A 129 -16.10 -2.91 19.55
C SER A 129 -15.60 -1.51 19.18
N THR A 130 -15.46 -0.65 20.17
CA THR A 130 -14.85 0.69 20.02
C THR A 130 -13.35 0.60 19.69
N ALA A 131 -12.67 -0.47 20.11
CA ALA A 131 -11.27 -0.72 19.77
C ALA A 131 -11.08 -1.01 18.27
N LEU A 132 -12.00 -1.76 17.67
CA LEU A 132 -11.99 -1.99 16.22
C LEU A 132 -12.34 -0.73 15.43
N LEU A 133 -13.24 0.11 15.94
CA LEU A 133 -13.52 1.41 15.34
C LEU A 133 -12.28 2.31 15.38
N ALA A 134 -11.58 2.38 16.52
CA ALA A 134 -10.33 3.11 16.64
C ALA A 134 -9.26 2.56 15.66
N SER A 135 -9.21 1.24 15.50
CA SER A 135 -8.33 0.57 14.54
C SER A 135 -8.65 0.94 13.09
N LEU A 136 -9.94 1.04 12.73
CA LEU A 136 -10.39 1.52 11.43
C LEU A 136 -9.94 2.98 11.20
N CYS A 137 -10.18 3.86 12.17
CA CYS A 137 -9.78 5.26 12.11
C CYS A 137 -8.25 5.44 12.00
N LEU A 138 -7.48 4.56 12.64
CA LEU A 138 -6.02 4.53 12.53
C LEU A 138 -5.54 3.99 11.18
N ALA A 139 -6.16 2.93 10.68
CA ALA A 139 -5.75 2.27 9.45
C ALA A 139 -5.98 3.15 8.21
N LEU A 140 -7.13 3.82 8.11
CA LEU A 140 -7.55 4.53 6.90
C LEU A 140 -6.53 5.58 6.41
N PRO A 141 -6.04 6.51 7.24
CA PRO A 141 -5.00 7.44 6.83
C PRO A 141 -3.68 6.72 6.49
N GLY A 142 -3.34 5.66 7.22
CA GLY A 142 -2.16 4.84 6.94
C GLY A 142 -2.22 4.23 5.54
N TYR A 143 -3.37 3.66 5.15
CA TYR A 143 -3.59 3.10 3.82
C TYR A 143 -3.51 4.18 2.73
N ALA A 144 -4.08 5.35 2.96
CA ALA A 144 -3.98 6.47 2.02
C ALA A 144 -2.51 6.89 1.78
N VAL A 145 -1.72 7.00 2.85
CA VAL A 145 -0.27 7.29 2.75
C VAL A 145 0.45 6.15 2.03
N TRP A 146 0.20 4.91 2.44
CA TRP A 146 0.85 3.74 1.88
C TRP A 146 0.64 3.63 0.37
N PHE A 147 -0.60 3.77 -0.11
CA PHE A 147 -0.94 3.70 -1.54
C PHE A 147 -0.33 4.86 -2.33
N CYS A 148 -0.23 6.06 -1.77
CA CYS A 148 0.45 7.18 -2.41
C CYS A 148 1.94 6.86 -2.63
N VAL A 149 2.62 6.36 -1.61
CA VAL A 149 4.04 5.95 -1.70
C VAL A 149 4.21 4.77 -2.67
N ARG A 150 3.28 3.84 -2.65
CA ARG A 150 3.27 2.67 -3.53
C ARG A 150 3.13 3.08 -5.00
N GLY A 151 2.26 4.02 -5.30
CA GLY A 151 2.10 4.60 -6.65
C GLY A 151 3.32 5.39 -7.11
N GLU A 152 3.99 6.10 -6.19
CA GLU A 152 5.27 6.75 -6.47
C GLU A 152 6.34 5.73 -6.88
N LEU A 153 6.50 4.64 -6.12
CA LEU A 153 7.47 3.58 -6.40
C LEU A 153 7.16 2.84 -7.71
N ALA A 154 5.90 2.47 -7.92
CA ALA A 154 5.45 1.86 -9.18
C ALA A 154 5.71 2.78 -10.37
N GLY A 155 5.29 4.03 -10.23
CA GLY A 155 5.46 5.10 -11.20
C GLY A 155 6.91 5.38 -11.56
N ARG A 156 7.86 5.04 -10.67
CA ARG A 156 9.33 5.16 -10.82
C ARG A 156 10.03 3.87 -11.28
N ARG A 157 9.32 2.74 -11.40
CA ARG A 157 9.85 1.38 -11.68
C ARG A 157 10.66 0.78 -10.53
N GLU A 158 10.43 1.23 -9.32
CA GLU A 158 11.07 0.72 -8.09
C GLU A 158 10.30 -0.47 -7.51
N LEU A 159 10.07 -1.48 -8.36
CA LEU A 159 9.18 -2.61 -8.04
C LEU A 159 9.67 -3.48 -6.87
N GLY A 160 10.99 -3.44 -6.59
CA GLY A 160 11.54 -4.12 -5.42
C GLY A 160 11.06 -3.52 -4.11
N TRP A 161 11.11 -2.19 -3.97
CA TRP A 161 10.61 -1.51 -2.76
C TRP A 161 9.10 -1.63 -2.63
N TYR A 162 8.37 -1.59 -3.76
CA TYR A 162 6.93 -1.91 -3.76
C TYR A 162 6.68 -3.28 -3.14
N ALA A 163 7.35 -4.33 -3.64
CA ALA A 163 7.18 -5.70 -3.14
C ALA A 163 7.56 -5.83 -1.66
N VAL A 164 8.63 -5.16 -1.23
CA VAL A 164 9.03 -5.11 0.18
C VAL A 164 7.91 -4.53 1.06
N GLN A 165 7.20 -3.47 0.61
CA GLN A 165 6.08 -2.94 1.38
C GLN A 165 4.97 -3.97 1.59
N LEU A 166 4.61 -4.73 0.56
CA LEU A 166 3.58 -5.77 0.65
C LEU A 166 3.98 -6.87 1.66
N VAL A 167 5.24 -7.32 1.58
CA VAL A 167 5.79 -8.33 2.48
C VAL A 167 5.80 -7.83 3.92
N VAL A 168 6.35 -6.63 4.15
CA VAL A 168 6.44 -6.02 5.49
C VAL A 168 5.07 -5.86 6.12
N GLU A 169 4.09 -5.39 5.35
CA GLU A 169 2.73 -5.17 5.84
C GLU A 169 2.08 -6.46 6.35
N GLY A 170 2.13 -7.53 5.56
CA GLY A 170 1.55 -8.82 5.92
C GLY A 170 2.33 -9.54 7.03
N VAL A 171 3.67 -9.53 6.95
CA VAL A 171 4.54 -10.16 7.96
C VAL A 171 4.41 -9.46 9.31
N PHE A 172 4.35 -8.13 9.35
CA PHE A 172 4.14 -7.38 10.59
C PHE A 172 2.85 -7.81 11.30
N ARG A 173 1.74 -7.91 10.57
CA ARG A 173 0.45 -8.36 11.15
C ARG A 173 0.54 -9.77 11.68
N LEU A 174 1.06 -10.71 10.87
CA LEU A 174 1.14 -12.11 11.26
C LEU A 174 2.08 -12.32 12.46
N ALA A 175 3.27 -11.71 12.44
CA ALA A 175 4.23 -11.82 13.53
C ALA A 175 3.67 -11.20 14.82
N GLY A 176 3.04 -10.03 14.73
CA GLY A 176 2.37 -9.41 15.87
C GLY A 176 1.25 -10.29 16.44
N ALA A 177 0.43 -10.90 15.58
CA ALA A 177 -0.62 -11.81 16.02
C ALA A 177 -0.06 -13.06 16.70
N ALA A 178 1.01 -13.63 16.16
CA ALA A 178 1.70 -14.76 16.79
C ALA A 178 2.22 -14.41 18.18
N VAL A 179 2.76 -13.20 18.38
CA VAL A 179 3.19 -12.70 19.70
C VAL A 179 2.00 -12.54 20.65
N VAL A 180 0.91 -11.91 20.20
CA VAL A 180 -0.32 -11.74 21.01
C VAL A 180 -0.85 -13.10 21.49
N VAL A 181 -0.91 -14.08 20.59
CA VAL A 181 -1.34 -15.45 20.91
C VAL A 181 -0.36 -16.14 21.86
N ALA A 182 0.95 -16.00 21.64
CA ALA A 182 1.97 -16.59 22.52
C ALA A 182 1.92 -16.04 23.94
N LEU A 183 1.43 -14.80 24.11
CA LEU A 183 1.19 -14.18 25.42
C LEU A 183 -0.17 -14.58 26.05
N GLY A 184 -0.96 -15.43 25.40
CA GLY A 184 -2.27 -15.89 25.88
C GLY A 184 -3.34 -14.81 25.82
N VAL A 185 -3.19 -13.81 24.95
CA VAL A 185 -4.14 -12.70 24.84
C VAL A 185 -5.22 -13.02 23.82
N GLU A 186 -6.47 -13.10 24.30
CA GLU A 186 -7.66 -13.44 23.49
C GLU A 186 -8.56 -12.21 23.23
N ASP A 187 -7.97 -11.02 23.17
CA ASP A 187 -8.71 -9.77 22.97
C ASP A 187 -8.59 -9.28 21.51
N VAL A 188 -9.76 -9.05 20.89
CA VAL A 188 -9.91 -8.58 19.51
C VAL A 188 -9.24 -7.21 19.28
N ALA A 189 -9.12 -6.39 20.32
CA ALA A 189 -8.49 -5.08 20.25
C ALA A 189 -7.04 -5.15 19.73
N TRP A 190 -6.26 -6.15 20.15
CA TRP A 190 -4.87 -6.32 19.70
C TRP A 190 -4.77 -6.71 18.24
N PHE A 191 -5.65 -7.59 17.76
CA PHE A 191 -5.71 -7.94 16.35
C PHE A 191 -6.14 -6.76 15.48
N GLY A 192 -7.09 -5.95 15.97
CA GLY A 192 -7.47 -4.69 15.34
C GLY A 192 -6.32 -3.69 15.27
N LEU A 193 -5.57 -3.52 16.36
CA LEU A 193 -4.43 -2.61 16.42
C LEU A 193 -3.35 -2.98 15.40
N LEU A 194 -3.08 -4.28 15.22
CA LEU A 194 -2.14 -4.77 14.21
C LEU A 194 -2.59 -4.39 12.78
N PHE A 195 -3.89 -4.48 12.49
CA PHE A 195 -4.47 -3.95 11.25
C PHE A 195 -4.32 -2.43 11.13
N GLY A 196 -4.54 -1.71 12.23
CA GLY A 196 -4.38 -0.26 12.31
C GLY A 196 -2.96 0.19 11.97
N LEU A 197 -1.97 -0.50 12.51
CA LEU A 197 -0.54 -0.12 12.41
C LEU A 197 0.13 -0.61 11.13
N SER A 198 -0.30 -1.73 10.55
CA SER A 198 0.36 -2.34 9.39
C SER A 198 0.60 -1.40 8.19
N PRO A 199 -0.36 -0.57 7.74
CA PRO A 199 -0.12 0.31 6.60
C PRO A 199 0.89 1.42 6.92
N TRP A 200 1.02 1.83 8.18
CA TRP A 200 2.01 2.83 8.60
C TRP A 200 3.43 2.28 8.53
N ILE A 201 3.62 1.04 8.99
CA ILE A 201 4.91 0.34 8.90
C ILE A 201 5.29 0.15 7.43
N ALA A 202 4.34 -0.27 6.59
CA ALA A 202 4.55 -0.43 5.15
C ALA A 202 4.88 0.90 4.44
N ALA A 203 4.19 1.99 4.82
CA ALA A 203 4.46 3.32 4.31
C ALA A 203 5.86 3.80 4.69
N ALA A 204 6.26 3.63 5.96
CA ALA A 204 7.59 4.02 6.45
C ALA A 204 8.70 3.34 5.66
N VAL A 205 8.60 2.03 5.41
CA VAL A 205 9.56 1.29 4.59
C VAL A 205 9.58 1.79 3.14
N GLY A 206 8.43 2.14 2.58
CA GLY A 206 8.34 2.75 1.26
C GLY A 206 9.04 4.10 1.15
N PHE A 207 8.92 4.95 2.18
CA PHE A 207 9.64 6.22 2.22
C PHE A 207 11.16 6.02 2.25
N VAL A 208 11.66 5.06 3.04
CA VAL A 208 13.08 4.69 3.05
C VAL A 208 13.54 4.27 1.65
N GLY A 209 12.74 3.45 0.97
CA GLY A 209 13.01 3.03 -0.41
C GLY A 209 13.10 4.21 -1.37
N ARG A 210 12.13 5.12 -1.30
CA ARG A 210 12.07 6.33 -2.13
C ARG A 210 13.30 7.23 -1.96
N HIS A 211 13.74 7.47 -0.71
CA HIS A 211 14.88 8.35 -0.43
C HIS A 211 16.20 7.83 -1.03
N ARG A 212 16.37 6.51 -1.13
CA ARG A 212 17.57 5.91 -1.72
C ARG A 212 17.63 6.02 -3.25
N SER A 213 16.51 6.36 -3.88
CA SER A 213 16.38 6.33 -5.33
C SER A 213 16.20 7.71 -5.95
N VAL A 214 16.04 8.78 -5.16
CA VAL A 214 16.01 10.17 -5.64
C VAL A 214 17.47 10.65 -5.79
N PRO A 215 17.94 11.00 -7.01
CA PRO A 215 19.22 11.68 -7.13
C PRO A 215 19.16 13.05 -6.42
N PRO A 216 20.29 13.53 -5.86
CA PRO A 216 20.35 14.80 -5.11
C PRO A 216 19.84 16.00 -5.93
#